data_AF-X1H7U6-F1
#
_entry.id   AF-X1H7U6-F1
#
_cell.length_a   1.000
_cell.length_b   1.000
_cell.length_c   1.000
_cell.angle_alpha   90.00
_cell.angle_beta   90.00
_cell.angle_gamma   90.00
#
_symmetry.space_group_name_H-M   'P 1'
#
loop_
_entity.id
_entity.type
_entity.pdbx_description
1 polymer ?
#
loop_
_entity_poly.entity_id
_entity_poly.type
_entity_poly.pdbx_seq_one_letter_code
_entity_poly.pdbx_strand_id
1 'polypeptide(L)'
;PEKYFTEVERILQDWGLYFLEFANKRNLKNILRFTTGRMYTSPFNLIPSQIGETILNFHPKHIVNLLKRRNFVIKKLISVSNFRLSLLKKFPGTKTLIFLEKIYQKFFSFALFGPSVFLKSVLSRPEPEGTTGNKKVVLKDILICASCGKDSLFFDKNKIKCRNCGSIFIKENGIYNFKISV
;
A
#
# COMPACT_ATOMS: atom_id res chain seq x y z
N PRO A 1 7.35 -3.11 5.17
CA PRO A 1 6.11 -2.31 5.03
C PRO A 1 5.68 -1.56 6.32
N GLU A 2 6.11 -2.00 7.52
CA GLU A 2 5.72 -1.38 8.80
C GLU A 2 5.95 0.15 8.83
N LYS A 3 7.18 0.63 8.55
CA LYS A 3 7.49 2.08 8.52
C LYS A 3 6.54 2.86 7.62
N TYR A 4 6.27 2.34 6.41
CA TYR A 4 5.35 2.96 5.47
C TYR A 4 3.93 3.06 6.04
N PHE A 5 3.38 1.99 6.65
CA PHE A 5 2.04 2.04 7.23
C PHE A 5 1.96 2.95 8.46
N THR A 6 3.03 3.07 9.25
CA THR A 6 3.09 4.06 10.33
C THR A 6 3.03 5.49 9.79
N GLU A 7 3.73 5.78 8.69
CA GLU A 7 3.62 7.11 8.06
C GLU A 7 2.24 7.36 7.47
N VAL A 8 1.60 6.36 6.87
CA VAL A 8 0.21 6.49 6.37
C VAL A 8 -0.75 6.80 7.51
N GLU A 9 -0.66 6.08 8.64
CA GLU A 9 -1.48 6.35 9.84
C GLU A 9 -1.26 7.78 10.37
N ARG A 10 -0.01 8.26 10.36
CA ARG A 10 0.34 9.60 10.84
C ARG A 10 -0.28 10.71 9.99
N ILE A 11 -0.26 10.56 8.66
CA ILE A 11 -0.67 11.64 7.75
C ILE A 11 -2.15 11.62 7.39
N LEU A 12 -2.83 10.48 7.52
CA LEU A 12 -4.22 10.37 7.12
C LEU A 12 -5.11 11.05 8.17
N GLN A 13 -6.07 11.83 7.69
CA GLN A 13 -7.12 12.39 8.55
C GLN A 13 -7.99 11.28 9.13
N ASP A 14 -8.63 11.57 10.25
CA ASP A 14 -9.63 10.68 10.83
C ASP A 14 -10.76 10.44 9.83
N TRP A 15 -11.21 9.20 9.78
CA TRP A 15 -12.17 8.70 8.80
C TRP A 15 -11.71 8.82 7.33
N GLY A 16 -10.44 9.14 7.10
CA GLY A 16 -9.84 9.20 5.78
C GLY A 16 -9.83 7.85 5.07
N LEU A 17 -10.11 7.85 3.77
CA LEU A 17 -10.06 6.67 2.92
C LEU A 17 -8.61 6.29 2.61
N TYR A 18 -8.29 5.01 2.78
CA TYR A 18 -7.02 4.44 2.36
C TYR A 18 -7.22 3.27 1.40
N PHE A 19 -6.63 3.40 0.22
CA PHE A 19 -6.62 2.38 -0.82
C PHE A 19 -5.19 1.87 -1.03
N LEU A 20 -5.04 0.54 -1.03
CA LEU A 20 -3.75 -0.13 -1.18
C LEU A 20 -3.88 -1.28 -2.17
N GLU A 21 -2.97 -1.33 -3.16
CA GLU A 21 -2.72 -2.53 -3.95
C GLU A 21 -1.42 -3.20 -3.47
N PHE A 22 -1.42 -4.52 -3.35
CA PHE A 22 -0.21 -5.29 -3.04
C PHE A 22 -0.22 -6.66 -3.73
N ALA A 23 0.98 -7.20 -3.96
CA ALA A 23 1.16 -8.54 -4.52
C ALA A 23 0.70 -9.62 -3.52
N ASN A 24 -0.09 -10.57 -4.02
CA ASN A 24 -0.73 -11.61 -3.24
C ASN A 24 0.05 -12.93 -3.27
N LYS A 25 0.65 -13.29 -2.14
CA LYS A 25 1.40 -14.54 -2.02
C LYS A 25 0.53 -15.78 -2.11
N ARG A 26 -0.74 -15.67 -1.68
CA ARG A 26 -1.73 -16.74 -1.66
C ARG A 26 -2.51 -16.84 -2.98
N ASN A 27 -1.97 -16.32 -4.08
CA ASN A 27 -2.60 -16.45 -5.40
C ASN A 27 -2.66 -17.92 -5.85
N LEU A 28 -3.59 -18.22 -6.77
CA LEU A 28 -3.84 -19.59 -7.25
C LEU A 28 -2.59 -20.24 -7.87
N LYS A 29 -1.80 -19.49 -8.65
CA LYS A 29 -0.56 -19.99 -9.25
C LYS A 29 0.42 -20.49 -8.19
N ASN A 30 0.61 -19.74 -7.11
CA ASN A 30 1.50 -20.13 -6.02
C ASN A 30 0.96 -21.32 -5.23
N ILE A 31 -0.37 -21.36 -4.97
CA ILE A 31 -1.01 -22.51 -4.32
C ILE A 31 -0.75 -23.77 -5.13
N LEU A 32 -1.05 -23.77 -6.42
CA LEU A 32 -0.87 -24.94 -7.31
C LEU A 32 0.59 -25.37 -7.43
N ARG A 33 1.53 -24.42 -7.52
CA ARG A 33 2.95 -24.75 -7.56
C ARG A 33 3.44 -25.36 -6.25
N PHE A 34 2.95 -24.88 -5.11
CA PHE A 34 3.30 -25.45 -3.81
C PHE A 34 2.71 -26.85 -3.63
N THR A 35 1.44 -27.06 -4.00
CA THR A 35 0.80 -28.38 -3.89
C THR A 35 1.41 -29.43 -4.83
N THR A 36 1.99 -29.02 -5.96
CA THR A 36 2.68 -29.90 -6.91
C THR A 36 4.18 -30.04 -6.65
N GLY A 37 4.70 -29.48 -5.55
CA GLY A 37 6.12 -29.55 -5.19
C GLY A 37 7.04 -28.67 -6.06
N ARG A 38 6.49 -27.82 -6.93
CA ARG A 38 7.24 -26.92 -7.83
C ARG A 38 7.58 -25.56 -7.20
N MET A 39 7.38 -25.42 -5.90
CA MET A 39 7.67 -24.22 -5.11
C MET A 39 7.90 -24.62 -3.65
N TYR A 40 9.06 -24.25 -3.08
CA TYR A 40 9.41 -24.54 -1.68
C TYR A 40 8.83 -23.50 -0.70
N THR A 41 8.66 -22.26 -1.15
CA THR A 41 8.12 -21.20 -0.30
C THR A 41 6.62 -21.39 -0.09
N SER A 42 6.20 -21.56 1.16
CA SER A 42 4.78 -21.75 1.47
C SER A 42 3.95 -20.48 1.17
N PRO A 43 2.84 -20.60 0.41
CA PRO A 43 1.90 -19.52 0.18
C PRO A 43 0.99 -19.26 1.39
N PHE A 44 1.00 -20.17 2.38
CA PHE A 44 0.06 -20.15 3.52
C PHE A 44 0.62 -19.50 4.78
N ASN A 45 1.95 -19.42 4.94
CA ASN A 45 2.53 -18.70 6.08
C ASN A 45 2.46 -17.18 5.89
N LEU A 46 2.67 -16.41 6.96
CA LEU A 46 2.59 -14.94 6.93
C LEU A 46 3.89 -14.25 6.51
N ILE A 47 5.00 -15.00 6.37
CA ILE A 47 6.31 -14.46 6.02
C ILE A 47 6.26 -13.98 4.55
N PRO A 48 6.56 -12.71 4.25
CA PRO A 48 6.60 -12.23 2.87
C PRO A 48 7.64 -12.96 2.05
N SER A 49 7.39 -13.15 0.75
CA SER A 49 8.37 -13.73 -0.17
C SER A 49 8.79 -12.69 -1.21
N GLN A 50 10.06 -12.67 -1.59
CA GLN A 50 10.54 -11.79 -2.64
C GLN A 50 10.23 -12.36 -4.05
N ILE A 51 9.76 -11.51 -4.97
CA ILE A 51 9.62 -11.79 -6.41
C ILE A 51 10.54 -10.83 -7.17
N GLY A 52 11.49 -11.37 -7.92
CA GLY A 52 12.49 -10.55 -8.59
C GLY A 52 13.28 -9.69 -7.61
N GLU A 53 13.81 -8.56 -8.07
CA GLU A 53 14.68 -7.72 -7.26
C GLU A 53 13.91 -6.77 -6.33
N THR A 54 12.66 -6.45 -6.64
CA THR A 54 11.98 -5.29 -6.03
C THR A 54 10.62 -5.58 -5.41
N ILE A 55 10.00 -6.74 -5.65
CA ILE A 55 8.61 -6.98 -5.25
C ILE A 55 8.55 -7.89 -4.03
N LEU A 56 8.11 -7.34 -2.91
CA LEU A 56 7.68 -8.15 -1.77
C LEU A 56 6.24 -8.63 -1.97
N ASN A 57 6.06 -9.95 -1.87
CA ASN A 57 4.80 -10.64 -2.05
C ASN A 57 4.22 -11.04 -0.69
N PHE A 58 3.04 -10.54 -0.36
CA PHE A 58 2.49 -10.60 1.00
C PHE A 58 1.31 -11.57 1.09
N HIS A 59 1.19 -12.23 2.24
CA HIS A 59 -0.07 -12.89 2.57
C HIS A 59 -1.12 -11.83 2.95
N PRO A 60 -2.35 -11.84 2.40
CA PRO A 60 -3.35 -10.81 2.68
C PRO A 60 -3.63 -10.60 4.17
N LYS A 61 -3.71 -11.69 4.95
CA LYS A 61 -3.84 -11.65 6.43
C LYS A 61 -2.71 -10.85 7.11
N HIS A 62 -1.48 -10.89 6.61
CA HIS A 62 -0.38 -10.12 7.17
C HIS A 62 -0.61 -8.61 7.01
N ILE A 63 -1.01 -8.16 5.80
CA ILE A 63 -1.35 -6.76 5.53
C ILE A 63 -2.55 -6.31 6.35
N VAL A 64 -3.62 -7.11 6.41
CA VAL A 64 -4.80 -6.81 7.23
C VAL A 64 -4.42 -6.63 8.71
N ASN A 65 -3.57 -7.51 9.25
CA ASN A 65 -3.13 -7.39 10.64
C ASN A 65 -2.28 -6.14 10.87
N LEU A 66 -1.41 -5.78 9.93
CA LEU A 66 -0.59 -4.56 10.01
C LEU A 66 -1.44 -3.28 10.07
N LEU A 67 -2.50 -3.23 9.28
CA LEU A 67 -3.43 -2.11 9.22
C LEU A 67 -4.34 -2.06 10.46
N LYS A 68 -4.87 -3.21 10.90
CA LYS A 68 -5.71 -3.26 12.11
C LYS A 68 -4.97 -2.81 13.38
N ARG A 69 -3.66 -3.10 13.49
CA ARG A 69 -2.81 -2.60 14.59
C ARG A 69 -2.62 -1.08 14.59
N ARG A 70 -3.03 -0.40 13.51
CA ARG A 70 -2.88 1.03 13.25
C ARG A 70 -4.22 1.73 13.08
N ASN A 71 -5.24 1.26 13.80
CA ASN A 71 -6.57 1.85 13.80
C ASN A 71 -7.29 1.86 12.44
N PHE A 72 -6.84 1.07 11.45
CA PHE A 72 -7.55 0.95 10.20
C PHE A 72 -8.66 -0.10 10.28
N VAL A 73 -9.86 0.32 9.87
CA VAL A 73 -11.01 -0.56 9.67
C VAL A 73 -11.03 -1.00 8.22
N ILE A 74 -10.77 -2.29 7.98
CA ILE A 74 -10.85 -2.88 6.63
C ILE A 74 -12.31 -2.91 6.18
N LYS A 75 -12.61 -2.25 5.06
CA LYS A 75 -13.96 -2.19 4.48
C LYS A 75 -14.15 -3.20 3.37
N LYS A 76 -13.12 -3.42 2.54
CA LYS A 76 -13.19 -4.35 1.41
C LYS A 76 -11.81 -4.87 1.01
N LEU A 77 -11.78 -6.13 0.58
CA LEU A 77 -10.66 -6.75 -0.12
C LEU A 77 -11.19 -7.24 -1.47
N ILE A 78 -10.48 -6.95 -2.55
CA ILE A 78 -10.85 -7.34 -3.91
C ILE A 78 -9.66 -8.04 -4.54
N SER A 79 -9.87 -9.26 -5.00
CA SER A 79 -8.92 -9.94 -5.86
C SER A 79 -8.86 -9.28 -7.24
N VAL A 80 -7.68 -8.90 -7.68
CA VAL A 80 -7.47 -8.25 -8.98
C VAL A 80 -6.37 -8.95 -9.76
N SER A 81 -6.28 -8.64 -11.06
CA SER A 81 -5.31 -9.26 -11.98
C SER A 81 -5.58 -10.73 -12.27
N ASN A 82 -6.79 -11.23 -12.03
CA ASN A 82 -7.14 -12.65 -12.11
C ASN A 82 -6.90 -13.21 -13.52
N PHE A 83 -7.13 -12.40 -14.55
CA PHE A 83 -6.94 -12.79 -15.95
C PHE A 83 -5.69 -12.17 -16.61
N ARG A 84 -4.70 -11.69 -15.84
CA ARG A 84 -3.45 -11.11 -16.38
C ARG A 84 -2.42 -12.15 -16.87
N LEU A 85 -2.77 -13.43 -16.97
CA LEU A 85 -1.85 -14.46 -17.49
C LEU A 85 -1.52 -14.18 -18.97
N SER A 86 -0.23 -14.17 -19.30
CA SER A 86 0.26 -13.96 -20.67
C SER A 86 -0.28 -14.99 -21.66
N LEU A 87 -0.60 -16.21 -21.21
CA LEU A 87 -1.23 -17.25 -22.02
C LEU A 87 -2.62 -16.84 -22.56
N LEU A 88 -3.39 -16.05 -21.81
CA LEU A 88 -4.73 -15.58 -22.17
C LEU A 88 -4.72 -14.37 -23.11
N LYS A 89 -3.56 -13.75 -23.34
CA LYS A 89 -3.43 -12.65 -24.31
C LYS A 89 -3.50 -13.13 -25.75
N LYS A 90 -3.25 -14.41 -26.02
CA LYS A 90 -3.32 -14.99 -27.38
C LYS A 90 -4.75 -15.28 -27.82
N PHE A 91 -5.65 -15.62 -26.89
CA PHE A 91 -7.09 -15.84 -27.08
C PHE A 91 -7.74 -15.67 -25.69
N PRO A 92 -8.74 -14.78 -25.44
CA PRO A 92 -9.81 -14.28 -26.33
C PRO A 92 -9.84 -12.75 -26.54
N GLY A 93 -8.69 -12.07 -26.39
CA GLY A 93 -8.56 -10.61 -26.57
C GLY A 93 -8.92 -9.79 -25.33
N THR A 94 -8.38 -8.56 -25.25
CA THR A 94 -8.43 -7.70 -24.06
C THR A 94 -9.86 -7.39 -23.59
N LYS A 95 -10.81 -7.16 -24.51
CA LYS A 95 -12.21 -6.85 -24.16
C LYS A 95 -12.86 -7.98 -23.37
N THR A 96 -12.65 -9.22 -23.83
CA THR A 96 -13.17 -10.42 -23.18
C THR A 96 -12.54 -10.61 -21.80
N LEU A 97 -11.22 -10.39 -21.67
CA LEU A 97 -10.54 -10.47 -20.37
C LEU A 97 -11.06 -9.43 -19.37
N ILE A 98 -11.34 -8.20 -19.82
CA ILE A 98 -11.96 -7.16 -18.99
C ILE A 98 -13.37 -7.58 -18.57
N PHE A 99 -14.16 -8.15 -19.48
CA PHE A 99 -15.50 -8.64 -19.18
C PHE A 99 -15.48 -9.76 -18.12
N LEU A 100 -14.60 -10.75 -18.28
CA LEU A 100 -14.42 -11.83 -17.31
C LEU A 100 -13.92 -11.30 -15.96
N GLU A 101 -12.99 -10.34 -15.96
CA GLU A 101 -12.53 -9.68 -14.73
C GLU A 101 -13.70 -8.96 -14.01
N LYS A 102 -14.59 -8.28 -14.75
CA LYS A 102 -15.79 -7.64 -14.17
C LYS A 102 -16.74 -8.67 -13.53
N ILE A 103 -16.99 -9.78 -14.22
CA ILE A 103 -17.81 -10.89 -13.67
C ILE A 103 -17.15 -11.42 -12.39
N TYR A 104 -15.86 -11.71 -12.45
CA TYR A 104 -15.12 -12.23 -11.31
C TYR A 104 -15.17 -11.28 -10.12
N GLN A 105 -14.94 -9.99 -10.32
CA GLN A 105 -15.01 -9.01 -9.24
C GLN A 105 -16.43 -8.87 -8.68
N LYS A 106 -17.47 -9.02 -9.51
CA LYS A 106 -18.87 -8.98 -9.06
C LYS A 106 -19.22 -10.15 -8.15
N PHE A 107 -18.86 -11.38 -8.55
CA PHE A 107 -19.32 -12.60 -7.86
C PHE A 107 -18.29 -13.20 -6.91
N PHE A 108 -17.01 -12.98 -7.15
CA PHE A 108 -15.90 -13.67 -6.47
C PHE A 108 -14.81 -12.71 -5.96
N SER A 109 -15.09 -11.41 -5.80
CA SER A 109 -14.09 -10.45 -5.29
C SER A 109 -13.48 -10.84 -3.95
N PHE A 110 -14.24 -11.56 -3.10
CA PHE A 110 -13.78 -12.08 -1.82
C PHE A 110 -12.80 -13.25 -1.94
N ALA A 111 -12.81 -13.96 -3.08
CA ALA A 111 -11.90 -15.05 -3.36
C ALA A 111 -10.55 -14.46 -3.81
N LEU A 112 -9.61 -14.28 -2.86
CA LEU A 112 -8.31 -13.65 -3.10
C LEU A 112 -7.33 -14.59 -3.82
N PHE A 113 -7.70 -15.08 -5.00
CA PHE A 113 -6.91 -16.01 -5.81
C PHE A 113 -6.08 -15.32 -6.90
N GLY A 114 -6.33 -14.03 -7.15
CA GLY A 114 -5.62 -13.22 -8.11
C GLY A 114 -4.18 -12.90 -7.66
N PRO A 115 -3.29 -12.55 -8.61
CA PRO A 115 -1.90 -12.16 -8.32
C PRO A 115 -1.76 -10.93 -7.42
N SER A 116 -2.76 -10.06 -7.38
CA SER A 116 -2.77 -8.84 -6.55
C SER A 116 -4.08 -8.73 -5.77
N VAL A 117 -4.03 -8.01 -4.65
CA VAL A 117 -5.21 -7.67 -3.85
C VAL A 117 -5.31 -6.16 -3.73
N PHE A 118 -6.50 -5.63 -3.98
CA PHE A 118 -6.87 -4.26 -3.70
C PHE A 118 -7.63 -4.19 -2.38
N LEU A 119 -7.21 -3.31 -1.49
CA LEU A 119 -7.76 -3.14 -0.15
C LEU A 119 -8.32 -1.74 0.00
N LYS A 120 -9.57 -1.64 0.47
CA LYS A 120 -10.20 -0.39 0.93
C LYS A 120 -10.29 -0.43 2.45
N SER A 121 -9.78 0.61 3.10
CA SER A 121 -9.87 0.78 4.55
C SER A 121 -10.11 2.24 4.92
N VAL A 122 -10.42 2.46 6.19
CA VAL A 122 -10.65 3.79 6.77
C VAL A 122 -9.85 3.88 8.06
N LEU A 123 -9.13 4.97 8.29
CA LEU A 123 -8.51 5.23 9.60
C LEU A 123 -9.60 5.65 10.59
N SER A 124 -9.75 4.93 11.69
CA SER A 124 -10.77 5.18 12.70
C SER A 124 -10.08 5.35 14.04
N ARG A 125 -9.77 6.61 14.38
CA ARG A 125 -9.34 7.01 15.72
C ARG A 125 -10.55 7.62 16.45
N PRO A 126 -10.60 7.57 17.80
CA PRO A 126 -11.55 8.37 18.55
C PRO A 126 -11.40 9.83 18.12
N GLU A 127 -12.50 10.49 17.76
CA GLU A 127 -12.42 11.93 17.45
C GLU A 127 -11.96 12.67 18.71
N PRO A 128 -10.98 13.57 18.59
CA PRO A 128 -10.71 14.51 19.66
C PRO A 128 -11.98 15.34 19.89
N GLU A 129 -12.47 15.38 21.13
CA GLU A 129 -13.58 16.25 21.50
C GLU A 129 -13.26 17.70 21.08
N GLY A 130 -14.08 18.28 20.20
CA GLY A 130 -14.02 19.70 19.85
C GLY A 130 -13.36 20.10 18.53
N THR A 131 -12.93 19.17 17.67
CA THR A 131 -12.39 19.53 16.33
C THR A 131 -13.43 19.46 15.21
N THR A 132 -14.52 20.22 15.33
CA THR A 132 -15.40 20.50 14.19
C THR A 132 -14.86 21.67 13.37
N GLY A 133 -13.99 21.37 12.41
CA GLY A 133 -13.53 22.37 11.44
C GLY A 133 -12.74 21.76 10.30
N ASN A 134 -13.18 21.96 9.07
CA ASN A 134 -12.40 21.69 7.85
C ASN A 134 -11.22 22.66 7.77
N LYS A 135 -10.21 22.48 8.63
CA LYS A 135 -8.98 23.27 8.55
C LYS A 135 -8.27 22.90 7.25
N LYS A 136 -7.98 23.91 6.43
CA LYS A 136 -7.20 23.72 5.21
C LYS A 136 -5.80 23.21 5.58
N VAL A 137 -5.54 21.92 5.37
CA VAL A 137 -4.23 21.30 5.55
C VAL A 137 -3.31 21.76 4.42
N VAL A 138 -2.15 22.30 4.76
CA VAL A 138 -1.09 22.63 3.80
C VAL A 138 0.04 21.60 3.87
N LEU A 139 0.86 21.52 2.83
CA LEU A 139 1.95 20.53 2.74
C LEU A 139 2.90 20.55 3.96
N LYS A 140 3.13 21.74 4.53
CA LYS A 140 3.98 21.92 5.72
C LYS A 140 3.43 21.21 6.96
N ASP A 141 2.12 21.00 7.04
CA ASP A 141 1.48 20.33 8.18
C ASP A 141 1.66 18.80 8.13
N ILE A 142 2.06 18.26 6.97
CA ILE A 142 2.14 16.81 6.71
C ILE A 142 3.60 16.32 6.76
N LEU A 143 4.53 17.15 6.29
CA LEU A 143 5.93 16.78 6.10
C LEU A 143 6.70 16.77 7.42
N ILE A 144 7.48 15.70 7.63
CA ILE A 144 8.49 15.58 8.68
C ILE A 144 9.85 15.32 8.06
N CYS A 145 10.94 15.48 8.82
CA CYS A 145 12.27 15.16 8.32
C CYS A 145 12.39 13.68 7.99
N ALA A 146 12.60 13.34 6.71
CA ALA A 146 12.75 11.94 6.30
C ALA A 146 13.97 11.26 6.97
N SER A 147 15.03 12.02 7.28
CA SER A 147 16.26 11.51 7.89
C SER A 147 16.09 11.12 9.37
N CYS A 148 15.54 12.01 10.20
CA CYS A 148 15.43 11.78 11.66
C CYS A 148 14.00 11.59 12.19
N GLY A 149 12.97 11.72 11.34
CA GLY A 149 11.57 11.58 11.72
C GLY A 149 11.00 12.70 12.59
N LYS A 150 11.75 13.79 12.83
CA LYS A 150 11.30 14.92 13.66
C LYS A 150 10.56 15.98 12.84
N ASP A 151 9.51 16.54 13.45
CA ASP A 151 8.83 17.74 12.97
C ASP A 151 9.65 18.98 13.33
N SER A 152 10.66 19.25 12.52
CA SER A 152 11.61 20.36 12.73
C SER A 152 12.09 20.94 11.41
N LEU A 153 11.22 20.85 10.39
CA LEU A 153 11.52 21.29 9.03
C LEU A 153 11.33 22.81 8.91
N PHE A 154 12.40 23.49 8.50
CA PHE A 154 12.39 24.90 8.15
C PHE A 154 12.40 25.05 6.63
N PHE A 155 11.33 25.63 6.08
CA PHE A 155 11.15 25.84 4.65
C PHE A 155 11.76 27.18 4.23
N ASP A 156 12.72 27.12 3.32
CA ASP A 156 13.30 28.25 2.59
C ASP A 156 12.85 28.14 1.10
N LYS A 157 13.14 29.15 0.27
CA LYS A 157 12.66 29.23 -1.13
C LYS A 157 12.90 27.94 -1.92
N ASN A 158 14.13 27.44 -1.92
CA ASN A 158 14.55 26.29 -2.74
C ASN A 158 15.09 25.11 -1.91
N LYS A 159 14.98 25.16 -0.57
CA LYS A 159 15.49 24.10 0.31
C LYS A 159 14.68 23.99 1.58
N ILE A 160 14.68 22.80 2.17
CA ILE A 160 14.14 22.54 3.49
C ILE A 160 15.30 22.09 4.36
N LYS A 161 15.47 22.72 5.52
CA LYS A 161 16.50 22.35 6.51
C LYS A 161 15.84 21.75 7.74
N CYS A 162 16.34 20.63 8.24
CA CYS A 162 15.91 20.11 9.53
C CYS A 162 16.74 20.75 10.66
N ARG A 163 16.09 21.43 11.61
CA ARG A 163 16.77 22.02 12.78
C ARG A 163 17.28 20.98 13.78
N ASN A 164 16.76 19.76 13.75
CA ASN A 164 17.14 18.69 14.67
C ASN A 164 18.40 17.94 14.22
N CYS A 165 18.49 17.55 12.94
CA CYS A 165 19.60 16.73 12.43
C CYS A 165 20.46 17.41 11.37
N GLY A 166 20.17 18.68 11.03
CA GLY A 166 20.92 19.44 10.04
C GLY A 166 20.70 19.04 8.57
N SER A 167 19.95 17.97 8.29
CA SER A 167 19.70 17.49 6.92
C SER A 167 19.06 18.58 6.04
N ILE A 168 19.50 18.62 4.78
CA ILE A 168 19.03 19.59 3.78
C ILE A 168 18.36 18.82 2.63
N PHE A 169 17.14 19.22 2.28
CA PHE A 169 16.36 18.68 1.16
C PHE A 169 16.17 19.78 0.12
N ILE A 170 16.48 19.50 -1.14
CA ILE A 170 16.43 20.50 -2.22
C ILE A 170 15.08 20.45 -2.93
N LYS A 171 14.57 21.61 -3.32
CA LYS A 171 13.41 21.74 -4.21
C LYS A 171 13.91 21.95 -5.65
N GLU A 172 13.71 20.97 -6.50
CA GLU A 172 14.10 21.00 -7.91
C GLU A 172 12.83 20.89 -8.78
N ASN A 173 12.64 21.83 -9.71
CA ASN A 173 11.47 21.84 -10.62
C ASN A 173 10.11 21.71 -9.90
N GLY A 174 9.98 22.32 -8.73
CA GLY A 174 8.75 22.25 -7.94
C GLY A 174 8.65 21.05 -6.99
N ILE A 175 9.56 20.08 -7.08
CA ILE A 175 9.54 18.81 -6.34
C ILE A 175 10.54 18.87 -5.18
N TYR A 176 10.06 18.59 -3.96
CA TYR A 176 10.95 18.44 -2.80
C TYR A 176 11.58 17.05 -2.79
N ASN A 177 12.91 16.98 -2.88
CA ASN A 177 13.66 15.73 -2.84
C ASN A 177 13.97 15.31 -1.40
N PHE A 178 13.14 14.43 -0.84
CA PHE A 178 13.34 13.82 0.48
C PHE A 178 14.11 12.50 0.45
N LYS A 179 14.72 12.13 -0.69
CA LYS A 179 15.54 10.92 -0.75
C LYS A 179 16.75 11.10 0.17
N ILE A 180 16.94 10.12 1.04
CA ILE A 180 18.12 10.01 1.88
C ILE A 180 19.06 9.08 1.14
N SER A 181 20.32 9.47 0.97
CA SER A 181 21.35 8.54 0.53
C SER A 181 21.50 7.49 1.63
N VAL A 182 21.07 6.26 1.33
CA VAL A 182 21.23 5.09 2.20
C VAL A 182 22.61 4.51 1.98
#